data_AF-A0A1V5K5W8-F1
#
_entry.id   AF-A0A1V5K5W8-F1
#
_cell.length_a   1.000
_cell.length_b   1.000
_cell.length_c   1.000
_cell.angle_alpha   90.00
_cell.angle_beta   90.00
_cell.angle_gamma   90.00
#
_symmetry.space_group_name_H-M   'P 1'
#
loop_
_entity.id
_entity.type
_entity.pdbx_description
1 polymer ?
#
loop_
_entity_poly.entity_id
_entity_poly.type
_entity_poly.pdbx_seq_one_letter_code
_entity_poly.pdbx_strand_id
1 'polypeptide(L)' 'MVAEYAHQIFVVKASNDDGFFTRMAQAKNIPLVEVADRTALGPVFFDLFAGK' A
#
# COMPACT_ATOMS: atom_id res chain seq x y z
N MET A 1 -5.45 0.70 16.58
CA MET A 1 -5.75 -0.11 15.36
C MET A 1 -4.42 -0.50 14.71
N VAL A 2 -4.27 -1.68 14.09
CA VAL A 2 -2.97 -2.09 13.46
C VAL A 2 -2.47 -1.07 12.43
N ALA A 3 -3.38 -0.35 11.78
CA ALA A 3 -3.10 0.74 10.85
C ALA A 3 -2.25 1.89 11.44
N GLU A 4 -2.21 2.09 12.76
CA GLU A 4 -1.43 3.17 13.38
C GLU A 4 0.08 2.87 13.45
N TYR A 5 0.46 1.61 13.22
CA TYR A 5 1.85 1.18 13.12
C TYR A 5 2.31 0.99 11.66
N ALA A 6 1.41 1.23 10.70
CA ALA A 6 1.74 1.01 9.29
C ALA A 6 2.59 2.18 8.78
N HIS A 7 3.84 1.89 8.42
CA HIS A 7 4.74 2.87 7.80
C HIS A 7 4.52 3.00 6.29
N GLN A 8 3.88 2.01 5.67
CA GLN A 8 3.57 1.99 4.23
C GLN A 8 2.40 1.05 3.95
N ILE A 9 1.55 1.41 3.00
CA ILE A 9 0.40 0.62 2.57
C ILE A 9 0.59 0.23 1.10
N PHE A 10 0.47 -1.07 0.81
CA PHE A 10 0.36 -1.59 -0.55
C PHE A 10 -1.03 -2.15 -0.72
N VAL A 11 -1.73 -1.70 -1.76
CA VAL A 11 -3.09 -2.16 -2.01
C VAL A 11 -3.27 -2.52 -3.47
N VAL A 12 -3.88 -3.69 -3.70
CA VAL A 12 -4.29 -4.08 -5.05
C VAL A 12 -5.52 -3.25 -5.42
N LYS A 13 -5.49 -2.61 -6.58
CA LYS A 13 -6.54 -1.68 -7.03
C LYS A 13 -7.94 -2.30 -6.96
N ALA A 14 -8.08 -3.52 -7.46
CA ALA A 14 -9.33 -4.30 -7.42
C ALA A 14 -9.81 -4.68 -6.00
N SER A 15 -9.03 -4.38 -4.95
CA SER A 15 -9.39 -4.60 -3.54
C SER A 15 -9.56 -3.29 -2.77
N ASN A 16 -9.51 -2.14 -3.46
CA ASN A 16 -9.65 -0.80 -2.89
C ASN A 16 -10.67 0.06 -3.67
N ASP A 17 -11.69 -0.58 -4.25
CA ASP A 17 -12.68 0.12 -5.10
C ASP A 17 -13.50 1.17 -4.33
N ASP A 18 -13.64 1.02 -3.01
CA ASP A 18 -14.30 1.98 -2.11
C ASP A 18 -13.37 3.12 -1.65
N GLY A 19 -12.07 3.01 -1.94
CA GLY A 19 -11.02 3.93 -1.54
C GLY A 19 -10.78 3.98 -0.04
N PHE A 20 -11.15 2.93 0.71
CA PHE A 20 -10.97 2.87 2.16
C PHE A 20 -9.51 3.11 2.57
N PHE A 21 -8.58 2.39 1.92
CA PHE A 21 -7.16 2.49 2.23
C PHE A 21 -6.58 3.84 1.79
N THR A 22 -7.09 4.42 0.70
CA THR A 22 -6.70 5.75 0.21
C THR A 22 -7.05 6.83 1.24
N ARG A 23 -8.28 6.81 1.77
CA ARG A 23 -8.72 7.77 2.80
C ARG A 23 -7.94 7.58 4.10
N MET A 24 -7.68 6.33 4.50
CA MET A 24 -6.88 6.03 5.68
C MET A 24 -5.44 6.54 5.56
N ALA A 25 -4.80 6.28 4.41
CA ALA A 25 -3.46 6.72 4.11
C ALA A 25 -3.33 8.25 4.16
N GLN A 26 -4.29 8.97 3.56
CA GLN A 26 -4.35 10.43 3.60
C GLN A 26 -4.53 10.96 5.03
N ALA A 27 -5.46 10.40 5.80
CA ALA A 27 -5.75 10.85 7.17
C ALA A 27 -4.57 10.65 8.13
N LYS A 28 -3.76 9.60 7.90
CA LYS A 28 -2.62 9.24 8.75
C LYS A 28 -1.27 9.63 8.15
N ASN A 29 -1.25 10.28 6.99
CA ASN A 29 -0.04 10.66 6.26
C ASN A 29 0.90 9.47 5.96
N ILE A 30 0.30 8.32 5.63
CA ILE A 30 1.02 7.08 5.32
C ILE A 30 1.20 6.97 3.80
N PRO A 31 2.42 6.69 3.30
CA PRO A 31 2.63 6.38 1.89
C PRO A 31 1.79 5.19 1.43
N LEU A 32 1.05 5.38 0.34
CA LEU A 32 0.21 4.33 -0.26
C LEU A 32 0.63 4.10 -1.71
N VAL A 33 0.88 2.84 -2.04
CA VAL A 33 1.17 2.37 -3.39
C VAL A 33 0.02 1.49 -3.85
N GLU A 34 -0.68 1.93 -4.89
CA GLU A 34 -1.66 1.10 -5.58
C GLU A 34 -0.97 0.28 -6.65
N VAL A 35 -1.23 -1.02 -6.64
CA VAL A 35 -0.74 -1.95 -7.66
C VAL A 35 -1.92 -2.53 -8.44
N ALA A 36 -1.71 -2.80 -9.74
CA ALA A 36 -2.77 -3.29 -10.61
C ALA A 36 -3.28 -4.68 -10.19
N ASP A 37 -2.38 -5.57 -9.79
CA ASP A 37 -2.69 -6.95 -9.42
C ASP A 37 -1.73 -7.48 -8.33
N ARG A 38 -1.98 -8.71 -7.86
CA ARG A 38 -1.15 -9.37 -6.84
C ARG A 38 0.23 -9.75 -7.34
N THR A 39 0.42 -9.93 -8.64
CA THR A 39 1.70 -10.30 -9.25
C THR A 39 2.66 -9.11 -9.35
N ALA A 40 2.11 -7.90 -9.47
CA ALA A 40 2.85 -6.64 -9.45
C ALA A 40 3.39 -6.27 -8.07
N LEU A 41 2.92 -6.91 -7.00
CA LEU A 41 3.46 -6.72 -5.65
C LEU A 41 4.89 -7.27 -5.50
N GLY A 42 5.21 -8.37 -6.18
CA GLY A 42 6.50 -9.07 -6.04
C GLY A 42 7.71 -8.18 -6.33
N PRO A 43 7.76 -7.54 -7.52
CA PRO A 43 8.84 -6.61 -7.87
C PRO A 43 8.93 -5.41 -6.91
N VAL A 44 7.79 -4.85 -6.51
CA VAL A 44 7.74 -3.69 -5.60
C VAL A 44 8.29 -4.03 -4.21
N PHE A 45 7.98 -5.22 -3.69
CA PHE A 45 8.57 -5.70 -2.44
C PHE A 45 10.07 -5.94 -2.58
N PHE A 46 10.51 -6.47 -3.72
CA PHE A 46 11.94 -6.66 -3.98
C PHE A 46 12.70 -5.34 -3.97
N ASP A 47 12.18 -4.29 -4.60
CA ASP A 47 12.78 -2.96 -4.60
C ASP A 47 12.82 -2.35 -3.18
N LEU A 48 11.76 -2.53 -2.39
CA LEU A 48 11.72 -2.07 -1.00
C LEU A 48 12.75 -2.78 -0.10
N PHE A 49 12.87 -4.10 -0.21
CA PHE A 49 13.79 -4.90 0.59
C PHE A 49 15.24 -4.78 0.11
N ALA A 50 15.45 -4.44 -1.17
CA ALA A 50 16.77 -4.19 -1.72
C ALA A 50 17.41 -2.89 -1.23
N GLY A 51 16.68 -2.04 -0.50
CA GLY A 51 17.23 -0.93 0.28
C GLY A 51 17.86 0.19 -0.57
N LYS A 52 17.28 0.49 -1.73
CA LYS A 52 17.62 1.70 -2.51
C LYS A 52 16.70 2.87 -2.21
#